data_AF-A0A7Y2U6R5-F1
#
_entry.id   AF-A0A7Y2U6R5-F1
#
_cell.length_a   1.000
_cell.length_b   1.000
_cell.length_c   1.000
_cell.angle_alpha   90.00
_cell.angle_beta   90.00
_cell.angle_gamma   90.00
#
_symmetry.space_group_name_H-M   'P 1'
#
loop_
_entity.id
_entity.type
_entity.pdbx_description
1 polymer ?
#
loop_
_entity_poly.entity_id
_entity_poly.type
_entity_poly.pdbx_seq_one_letter_code
_entity_poly.pdbx_strand_id
1 'polypeptide(L)'
;MKTKSYLAALFGGLVFFSTLTLFADNDNEAKREMLSLHETIAEYQGLHYHLCRGRTTACPEKCGDSGEFATFKIVKYLNYKKPGEYGDPKQASYRIQVSDFNKNPISGKYTKQVTQLKKGDRVLLSWRHDYVTTKGGSKFPDRVVSKLQKTE
;
A
#
# COMPACT_ATOMS: atom_id res chain seq x y z
N MET A 1 -28.31 -29.59 -70.22
CA MET A 1 -27.04 -29.25 -69.54
C MET A 1 -26.72 -27.78 -69.81
N LYS A 2 -27.16 -26.88 -68.91
CA LYS A 2 -26.87 -25.43 -68.87
C LYS A 2 -27.36 -24.88 -67.51
N THR A 3 -26.45 -24.25 -66.78
CA THR A 3 -26.62 -23.09 -65.86
C THR A 3 -27.85 -23.00 -64.95
N LYS A 4 -27.65 -22.83 -63.63
CA LYS A 4 -27.86 -21.55 -62.90
C LYS A 4 -27.70 -21.72 -61.39
N SER A 5 -27.29 -20.62 -60.79
CA SER A 5 -27.00 -20.34 -59.39
C SER A 5 -28.26 -20.06 -58.56
N TYR A 6 -28.09 -20.15 -57.23
CA TYR A 6 -28.70 -19.36 -56.14
C TYR A 6 -29.74 -19.99 -55.18
N LEU A 7 -29.40 -19.78 -53.89
CA LEU A 7 -30.21 -19.37 -52.73
C LEU A 7 -31.12 -20.37 -52.01
N ALA A 8 -30.83 -20.51 -50.70
CA ALA A 8 -31.72 -20.31 -49.53
C ALA A 8 -31.45 -21.41 -48.48
N ALA A 9 -30.73 -21.08 -47.41
CA ALA A 9 -31.29 -20.67 -46.11
C ALA A 9 -31.96 -21.82 -45.35
N LEU A 10 -31.27 -22.36 -44.34
CA LEU A 10 -31.92 -22.92 -43.16
C LEU A 10 -31.19 -22.45 -41.90
N PHE A 11 -31.92 -21.60 -41.17
CA PHE A 11 -31.69 -21.23 -39.79
C PHE A 11 -31.57 -22.48 -38.92
N GLY A 12 -30.50 -22.59 -38.14
CA GLY A 12 -30.36 -23.56 -37.06
C GLY A 12 -29.59 -22.90 -35.93
N GLY A 13 -30.32 -22.41 -34.93
CA GLY A 13 -29.81 -21.51 -33.91
C GLY A 13 -28.71 -22.09 -33.04
N LEU A 14 -27.80 -21.22 -32.64
CA LEU A 14 -27.17 -21.28 -31.33
C LEU A 14 -26.83 -19.85 -30.92
N VAL A 15 -27.76 -19.23 -30.20
CA VAL A 15 -27.50 -17.94 -29.54
C VAL A 15 -26.60 -18.26 -28.36
N PHE A 16 -25.28 -18.23 -28.59
CA PHE A 16 -24.32 -18.11 -27.49
C PHE A 16 -24.50 -16.69 -26.94
N PHE A 17 -25.39 -16.55 -25.95
CA PHE A 17 -25.39 -15.39 -25.07
C PHE A 17 -24.06 -15.42 -24.30
N SER A 18 -23.03 -14.83 -24.92
CA SER A 18 -21.86 -14.39 -24.18
C SER A 18 -22.36 -13.27 -23.28
N THR A 19 -22.68 -13.61 -22.04
CA THR A 19 -22.75 -12.62 -20.97
C THR A 19 -21.35 -12.06 -20.83
N LEU A 20 -21.08 -11.00 -21.57
CA LEU A 20 -19.98 -10.10 -21.32
C LEU A 20 -20.25 -9.47 -19.95
N THR A 21 -19.69 -10.09 -18.92
CA THR A 21 -19.70 -9.52 -17.58
C THR A 21 -18.93 -8.20 -17.67
N LEU A 22 -19.66 -7.09 -17.75
CA LEU A 22 -19.13 -5.77 -17.48
C LEU A 22 -18.64 -5.78 -16.04
N PHE A 23 -17.34 -6.00 -15.86
CA PHE A 23 -16.68 -5.59 -14.63
C PHE A 23 -16.81 -4.07 -14.60
N ALA A 24 -17.76 -3.58 -13.82
CA ALA A 24 -17.80 -2.18 -13.45
C ALA A 24 -16.48 -1.91 -12.71
N ASP A 25 -15.55 -1.26 -13.41
CA ASP A 25 -14.38 -0.69 -12.75
C ASP A 25 -14.91 0.21 -11.64
N ASN A 26 -14.46 -0.07 -10.43
CA ASN A 26 -14.93 0.62 -9.26
C ASN A 26 -14.24 1.99 -9.29
N ASP A 27 -14.88 2.97 -9.91
CA ASP A 27 -14.37 4.32 -10.18
C ASP A 27 -14.01 5.13 -8.92
N ASN A 28 -13.97 4.51 -7.74
CA ASN A 28 -13.83 5.10 -6.41
C ASN A 28 -12.40 5.21 -5.87
N GLU A 29 -11.36 4.89 -6.64
CA GLU A 29 -10.00 4.91 -6.13
C GLU A 29 -9.32 6.28 -6.31
N ALA A 30 -8.62 6.75 -5.26
CA ALA A 30 -7.79 7.96 -5.33
C ALA A 30 -6.64 7.75 -6.32
N LYS A 31 -6.25 8.79 -7.09
CA LYS A 31 -5.09 8.70 -7.99
C LYS A 31 -3.81 8.65 -7.15
N ARG A 32 -2.95 7.66 -7.45
CA ARG A 32 -1.66 7.47 -6.77
C ARG A 32 -0.52 7.55 -7.78
N GLU A 33 0.47 8.37 -7.48
CA GLU A 33 1.72 8.48 -8.25
C GLU A 33 2.88 7.99 -7.39
N MET A 34 3.65 7.01 -7.85
CA MET A 34 4.78 6.47 -7.09
C MET A 34 5.99 7.41 -7.21
N LEU A 35 6.38 8.03 -6.11
CA LEU A 35 7.52 8.92 -6.02
C LEU A 35 8.82 8.18 -5.66
N SER A 36 8.72 7.18 -4.77
CA SER A 36 9.84 6.27 -4.51
C SER A 36 9.37 4.88 -4.07
N LEU A 37 10.19 3.87 -4.39
CA LEU A 37 10.03 2.48 -3.96
C LEU A 37 11.25 2.08 -3.14
N HIS A 38 11.01 1.42 -2.02
CA HIS A 38 12.04 0.91 -1.13
C HIS A 38 11.80 -0.56 -0.86
N GLU A 39 12.79 -1.41 -1.13
CA GLU A 39 12.79 -2.82 -0.73
C GLU A 39 14.07 -3.10 0.04
N THR A 40 13.94 -3.60 1.26
CA THR A 40 15.03 -3.64 2.23
C THR A 40 15.02 -4.90 3.07
N ILE A 41 16.18 -5.26 3.60
CA ILE A 41 16.24 -6.04 4.83
C ILE A 41 16.44 -5.06 5.97
N ALA A 42 15.57 -5.16 6.96
CA ALA A 42 15.59 -4.31 8.14
C ALA A 42 15.56 -5.16 9.41
N GLU A 43 16.14 -4.64 10.48
CA GLU A 43 16.19 -5.28 11.79
C GLU A 43 15.21 -4.57 12.73
N TYR A 44 14.30 -5.34 13.33
CA TYR A 44 13.34 -4.81 14.27
C TYR A 44 14.02 -4.38 15.59
N GLN A 45 13.82 -3.13 15.99
CA GLN A 45 14.47 -2.52 17.15
C GLN A 45 13.58 -2.52 18.41
N GLY A 46 12.28 -2.77 18.26
CA GLY A 46 11.29 -2.72 19.34
C GLY A 46 10.19 -1.69 19.11
N LEU A 47 9.28 -1.62 20.09
CA LEU A 47 8.23 -0.59 20.17
C LEU A 47 8.74 0.60 20.98
N HIS A 48 8.46 1.80 20.49
CA HIS A 48 8.72 3.04 21.20
C HIS A 48 7.47 3.92 21.17
N TYR A 49 7.05 4.38 22.34
CA TYR A 49 5.97 5.36 22.41
C TYR A 49 6.46 6.73 21.92
N HIS A 50 5.74 7.31 20.98
CA HIS A 50 5.96 8.66 20.48
C HIS A 50 4.77 9.53 20.88
N LEU A 51 5.07 10.70 21.44
CA LEU A 51 4.08 11.73 21.75
C LEU A 51 4.20 12.86 20.73
N CYS A 52 3.11 13.16 20.03
CA CYS A 52 3.06 14.30 19.13
C CYS A 52 3.30 15.61 19.89
N ARG A 53 4.00 16.56 19.27
CA ARG A 53 4.44 17.81 19.92
C ARG A 53 3.34 18.86 20.19
N GLY A 54 2.06 18.56 19.93
CA GLY A 54 0.98 19.47 20.32
C GLY A 54 0.86 20.75 19.47
N ARG A 55 1.26 20.72 18.19
CA ARG A 55 1.32 21.95 17.35
C ARG A 55 0.00 22.33 16.67
N THR A 56 -1.06 21.54 16.86
CA THR A 56 -2.41 21.81 16.35
C THR A 56 -3.43 21.49 17.43
N THR A 57 -4.66 21.98 17.29
CA THR A 57 -5.75 21.78 18.27
C THR A 57 -6.18 20.32 18.42
N ALA A 58 -5.95 19.47 17.41
CA ALA A 58 -6.23 18.04 17.48
C ALA A 58 -5.12 17.23 18.18
N CYS A 59 -3.93 17.80 18.33
CA CYS A 59 -2.82 17.15 19.00
C CYS A 59 -2.95 17.25 20.53
N PRO A 60 -2.36 16.31 21.31
CA PRO A 60 -1.64 15.11 20.84
C PRO A 60 -2.53 13.89 20.65
N GLU A 61 -3.74 13.89 21.23
CA GLU A 61 -4.58 12.69 21.36
C GLU A 61 -5.31 12.30 20.07
N LYS A 62 -5.88 13.28 19.35
CA LYS A 62 -6.79 13.03 18.22
C LYS A 62 -6.15 13.15 16.85
N CYS A 63 -4.90 13.63 16.78
CA CYS A 63 -4.20 13.87 15.52
C CYS A 63 -3.68 12.60 14.82
N GLY A 64 -3.70 11.46 15.51
CA GLY A 64 -3.18 10.19 14.99
C GLY A 64 -1.66 10.05 15.02
N ASP A 65 -0.90 11.07 15.42
CA ASP A 65 0.58 11.07 15.43
C ASP A 65 1.18 10.78 16.83
N SER A 66 0.38 10.21 17.74
CA SER A 66 0.83 9.70 19.04
C SER A 66 0.48 8.23 19.20
N GLY A 67 1.33 7.49 19.91
CA GLY A 67 1.14 6.06 20.16
C GLY A 67 2.44 5.28 20.05
N GLU A 68 2.36 3.95 20.00
CA GLU A 68 3.55 3.12 19.84
C GLU A 68 3.92 2.94 18.37
N PHE A 69 5.22 3.06 18.12
CA PHE A 69 5.82 2.84 16.81
C PHE A 69 6.82 1.70 16.89
N ALA A 70 6.62 0.71 16.02
CA ALA A 70 7.63 -0.29 15.71
C ALA A 70 8.72 0.34 14.86
N THR A 71 9.95 0.27 15.36
CA THR A 71 11.11 0.84 14.69
C THR A 71 11.94 -0.23 14.02
N PHE A 72 12.33 0.02 12.78
CA PHE A 72 13.15 -0.88 11.97
C PHE A 72 14.42 -0.14 11.57
N LYS A 73 15.59 -0.72 11.87
CA LYS A 73 16.88 -0.24 11.37
C LYS A 73 17.14 -0.87 10.01
N ILE A 74 17.42 -0.05 8.99
CA ILE A 74 17.66 -0.58 7.65
C ILE A 74 19.09 -1.13 7.60
N VAL A 75 19.19 -2.43 7.33
CA VAL A 75 20.47 -3.15 7.25
C VAL A 75 21.01 -3.10 5.83
N LYS A 76 20.15 -3.36 4.84
CA LYS A 76 20.51 -3.26 3.42
C LYS A 76 19.31 -2.91 2.55
N TYR A 77 19.57 -2.17 1.48
CA TYR A 77 18.64 -2.01 0.37
C TYR A 77 18.81 -3.14 -0.62
N LEU A 78 17.72 -3.81 -0.96
CA LEU A 78 17.64 -4.79 -2.05
C LEU A 78 17.28 -4.11 -3.37
N ASN A 79 16.40 -3.11 -3.30
CA ASN A 79 15.96 -2.34 -4.45
C ASN A 79 15.58 -0.93 -3.99
N TYR A 80 15.83 0.04 -4.86
CA TYR A 80 15.44 1.42 -4.63
C TYR A 80 15.16 2.09 -5.97
N LYS A 81 13.99 2.70 -6.10
CA LYS A 81 13.63 3.50 -7.28
C LYS A 81 13.14 4.86 -6.83
N LYS A 82 13.60 5.90 -7.53
CA LYS A 82 13.13 7.28 -7.39
C LYS A 82 13.14 7.88 -8.79
N PRO A 83 12.07 7.70 -9.57
CA PRO A 83 12.05 8.05 -11.00
C PRO A 83 12.12 9.56 -11.26
N GLY A 84 11.75 10.39 -10.27
CA GLY A 84 11.75 11.85 -10.41
C GLY A 84 12.54 12.58 -9.32
N GLU A 85 12.35 13.89 -9.28
CA GLU A 85 12.97 14.77 -8.28
C GLU A 85 12.39 14.53 -6.87
N TYR A 86 11.11 14.21 -6.76
CA TYR A 86 10.41 13.98 -5.50
C TYR A 86 10.48 12.51 -5.05
N GLY A 87 10.12 12.27 -3.78
CA GLY A 87 10.17 10.95 -3.15
C GLY A 87 11.24 10.87 -2.06
N ASP A 88 11.13 9.88 -1.18
CA ASP A 88 12.05 9.77 -0.06
C ASP A 88 13.42 9.27 -0.56
N PRO A 89 14.54 9.85 -0.07
CA PRO A 89 15.85 9.25 -0.26
C PRO A 89 15.94 7.92 0.51
N LYS A 90 17.00 7.15 0.30
CA LYS A 90 17.30 6.00 1.17
C LYS A 90 17.34 6.45 2.63
N GLN A 91 16.76 5.64 3.51
CA GLN A 91 16.60 5.93 4.93
C GLN A 91 17.49 5.00 5.76
N ALA A 92 17.89 5.44 6.96
CA ALA A 92 18.57 4.59 7.93
C ALA A 92 17.60 3.78 8.80
N SER A 93 16.35 4.25 8.91
CA SER A 93 15.30 3.59 9.68
C SER A 93 13.92 3.81 9.07
N TYR A 94 12.96 2.98 9.47
CA TYR A 94 11.56 3.11 9.13
C TYR A 94 10.70 2.84 10.38
N ARG A 95 9.56 3.52 10.50
CA ARG A 95 8.66 3.37 11.64
C ARG A 95 7.25 3.03 11.17
N ILE A 96 6.61 2.10 11.88
CA ILE A 96 5.21 1.72 11.65
C ILE A 96 4.45 1.94 12.96
N GLN A 97 3.41 2.75 12.95
CA GLN A 97 2.54 2.92 14.10
C GLN A 97 1.71 1.65 14.33
N VAL A 98 1.58 1.24 15.58
CA VAL A 98 0.82 0.04 15.96
C VAL A 98 -0.27 0.30 16.99
N SER A 99 -0.23 1.44 17.68
CA SER A 99 -1.28 1.86 18.61
C SER A 99 -1.56 3.36 18.54
N ASP A 100 -2.73 3.73 19.05
CA ASP A 100 -3.15 5.13 19.22
C ASP A 100 -2.53 5.77 20.48
N PHE A 101 -2.93 7.00 20.78
CA PHE A 101 -2.49 7.72 21.98
C PHE A 101 -2.73 6.93 23.29
N ASN A 102 -3.86 6.22 23.38
CA ASN A 102 -4.29 5.44 24.54
C ASN A 102 -3.75 4.01 24.54
N LYS A 103 -2.81 3.68 23.64
CA LYS A 103 -2.23 2.35 23.44
C LYS A 103 -3.23 1.30 22.95
N ASN A 104 -4.35 1.71 22.40
CA ASN A 104 -5.24 0.76 21.72
C ASN A 104 -4.63 0.38 20.37
N PRO A 105 -4.61 -0.90 20.00
CA PRO A 105 -4.09 -1.31 18.70
C PRO A 105 -4.84 -0.63 17.56
N ILE A 106 -4.11 -0.04 16.61
CA ILE A 106 -4.73 0.44 15.37
C ILE A 106 -4.91 -0.72 14.40
N SER A 107 -6.05 -0.76 13.69
CA SER A 107 -6.30 -1.78 12.68
C SER A 107 -5.42 -1.52 11.45
N GLY A 108 -4.25 -2.13 11.40
CA GLY A 108 -3.33 -2.06 10.28
C GLY A 108 -3.02 -3.45 9.73
N LYS A 109 -2.83 -3.53 8.40
CA LYS A 109 -2.50 -4.78 7.69
C LYS A 109 -1.29 -5.54 8.29
N TYR A 110 -0.42 -4.83 8.99
CA TYR A 110 0.85 -5.37 9.52
C TYR A 110 0.96 -5.34 11.05
N THR A 111 -0.05 -4.84 11.79
CA THR A 111 0.09 -4.72 13.25
C THR A 111 0.25 -6.09 13.93
N LYS A 112 -0.44 -7.13 13.46
CA LYS A 112 -0.28 -8.51 13.96
C LYS A 112 1.11 -9.08 13.69
N GLN A 113 1.68 -8.84 12.51
CA GLN A 113 3.02 -9.32 12.17
C GLN A 113 4.06 -8.63 13.05
N VAL A 114 3.91 -7.33 13.28
CA VAL A 114 4.81 -6.55 14.14
C VAL A 114 4.80 -7.05 15.58
N THR A 115 3.63 -7.39 16.15
CA THR A 115 3.55 -7.87 17.54
C THR A 115 4.19 -9.25 17.76
N GLN A 116 4.44 -10.01 16.69
CA GLN A 116 5.12 -11.31 16.75
C GLN A 116 6.65 -11.20 16.65
N LEU A 117 7.18 -10.03 16.30
CA LEU A 117 8.62 -9.83 16.14
C LEU A 117 9.30 -9.64 17.51
N LYS A 118 10.50 -10.20 17.63
CA LYS A 118 11.42 -9.95 18.74
C LYS A 118 12.51 -8.99 18.28
N LYS A 119 13.02 -8.15 19.19
CA LYS A 119 14.14 -7.25 18.88
C LYS A 119 15.31 -8.07 18.31
N GLY A 120 15.89 -7.59 17.21
CA GLY A 120 16.93 -8.29 16.46
C GLY A 120 16.41 -9.16 15.32
N ASP A 121 15.10 -9.46 15.26
CA ASP A 121 14.51 -10.16 14.13
C ASP A 121 14.71 -9.34 12.85
N ARG A 122 15.12 -10.03 11.78
CA ARG A 122 15.25 -9.43 10.46
C ARG A 122 13.98 -9.64 9.66
N VAL A 123 13.62 -8.64 8.88
CA VAL A 123 12.43 -8.63 8.05
C VAL A 123 12.77 -8.13 6.64
N LEU A 124 12.10 -8.71 5.66
CA LEU A 124 11.92 -8.11 4.35
C LEU A 124 10.84 -7.03 4.50
N LEU A 125 11.28 -5.77 4.43
CA LEU A 125 10.42 -4.58 4.54
C LEU A 125 10.40 -3.84 3.21
N SER A 126 9.20 -3.64 2.67
CA SER A 126 9.00 -2.88 1.43
C SER A 126 7.89 -1.85 1.61
N TRP A 127 8.13 -0.64 1.11
CA TRP A 127 7.13 0.42 1.10
C TRP A 127 7.29 1.30 -0.14
N ARG A 128 6.21 2.01 -0.48
CA ARG A 128 6.22 3.09 -1.48
C ARG A 128 5.97 4.42 -0.81
N HIS A 129 6.61 5.47 -1.30
CA HIS A 129 6.17 6.84 -1.09
C HIS A 129 5.33 7.23 -2.31
N ASP A 130 4.02 7.30 -2.11
CA ASP A 130 3.08 7.70 -3.15
C ASP A 130 2.62 9.14 -2.90
N TYR A 131 2.41 9.91 -3.97
CA TYR A 131 1.63 11.14 -3.91
C TYR A 131 0.17 10.80 -4.26
N VAL A 132 -0.72 11.03 -3.29
CA VAL A 132 -2.13 10.68 -3.40
C VAL A 132 -2.93 11.94 -3.73
N THR A 133 -3.79 11.86 -4.73
CA THR A 133 -4.79 12.88 -5.05
C THR A 133 -6.19 12.28 -4.87
N THR A 134 -6.94 12.78 -3.89
CA THR A 134 -8.33 12.38 -3.67
C THR A 134 -9.22 12.96 -4.77
N LYS A 135 -10.41 12.38 -4.97
CA LYS A 135 -11.41 12.91 -5.90
C LYS A 135 -11.79 14.36 -5.60
N GLY A 136 -11.81 14.74 -4.32
CA GLY A 136 -12.08 16.11 -3.86
C GLY A 136 -10.91 17.09 -4.08
N GLY A 137 -9.83 16.66 -4.72
CA GLY A 137 -8.66 17.49 -5.04
C GLY A 137 -7.64 17.63 -3.91
N SER A 138 -7.87 17.03 -2.74
CA SER A 138 -6.86 17.01 -1.67
C SER A 138 -5.67 16.18 -2.09
N LYS A 139 -4.46 16.66 -1.77
CA LYS A 139 -3.22 15.99 -2.12
C LYS A 139 -2.32 15.83 -0.92
N PHE A 140 -1.74 14.64 -0.75
CA PHE A 140 -0.86 14.36 0.37
C PHE A 140 0.10 13.19 0.06
N PRO A 141 1.28 13.16 0.70
CA PRO A 141 2.16 12.00 0.64
C PRO A 141 1.58 10.86 1.48
N ASP A 142 1.71 9.64 0.99
CA ASP A 142 1.35 8.41 1.68
C ASP A 142 2.50 7.40 1.61
N ARG A 143 2.78 6.72 2.72
CA ARG A 143 3.88 5.75 2.85
C ARG A 143 3.34 4.36 3.07
N VAL A 144 2.94 3.73 1.97
CA VAL A 144 2.24 2.45 2.00
C VAL A 144 3.25 1.31 2.12
N VAL A 145 3.23 0.62 3.26
CA VAL A 145 3.95 -0.65 3.42
C VAL A 145 3.27 -1.69 2.52
N SER A 146 4.04 -2.31 1.63
CA SER A 146 3.56 -3.36 0.72
C SER A 146 3.98 -4.75 1.17
N LYS A 147 5.08 -4.85 1.93
CA LYS A 147 5.61 -6.12 2.44
C LYS A 147 6.25 -5.95 3.81
N LEU A 148 5.92 -6.86 4.73
CA LEU A 148 6.58 -7.04 6.01
C LEU A 148 6.56 -8.54 6.32
N GLN A 149 7.71 -9.19 6.19
CA GLN A 149 7.84 -10.63 6.40
C GLN A 149 9.16 -10.92 7.12
N LYS A 150 9.11 -11.72 8.19
CA LYS A 150 10.32 -12.17 8.88
C LYS A 150 11.20 -12.99 7.93
N THR A 151 12.49 -12.70 7.91
CA THR A 151 13.49 -13.54 7.24
C THR A 151 13.93 -14.63 8.21
N GLU A 152 14.23 -15.82 7.68
CA GLU A 152 14.78 -16.96 8.45
C GLU A 152 16.03 -16.57 9.25
#